data_AF-A0A220RZE0-F1
#
_entry.id   AF-A0A220RZE0-F1
#
_cell.length_a   1.000
_cell.length_b   1.000
_cell.length_c   1.000
_cell.angle_alpha   90.00
_cell.angle_beta   90.00
_cell.angle_gamma   90.00
#
_symmetry.space_group_name_H-M   'P 1'
#
loop_
_entity.id
_entity.type
_entity.pdbx_description
1 polymer ?
#
loop_
_entity_poly.entity_id
_entity_poly.type
_entity_poly.pdbx_seq_one_letter_code
_entity_poly.pdbx_strand_id
1 'polypeptide(L)' 'MSELLNLIQTEAVGTVEETLDFWLYECSLDEAPSREEVAQWRDLLNARGGKFVRLAQICRTWLDEEA' A
#
# COMPACT_ATOMS: atom_id res chain seq x y z
N MET A 1 7.21 7.95 9.62
CA MET A 1 6.17 7.13 10.30
C MET A 1 4.87 7.91 10.40
N SER A 2 4.03 8.03 9.39
CA SER A 2 4.16 7.99 7.92
C SER A 2 2.74 8.38 7.51
N GLU A 3 2.53 9.58 6.97
CA GLU A 3 1.20 10.12 6.69
C GLU A 3 0.34 9.14 5.88
N LEU A 4 1.00 8.33 5.03
CA LEU A 4 0.42 7.20 4.32
C LEU A 4 -0.20 6.11 5.22
N LEU A 5 0.42 5.73 6.34
CA LEU A 5 -0.16 4.74 7.27
C LEU A 5 -1.42 5.29 7.95
N ASN A 6 -1.46 6.58 8.23
CA ASN A 6 -2.67 7.23 8.75
C ASN A 6 -3.75 7.23 7.67
N LEU A 7 -3.40 7.65 6.45
CA LEU A 7 -4.25 7.65 5.27
C LEU A 7 -4.87 6.27 5.03
N ILE A 8 -4.06 5.20 5.02
CA ILE A 8 -4.52 3.81 4.86
C ILE A 8 -5.58 3.43 5.91
N GLN A 9 -5.48 3.95 7.13
CA GLN A 9 -6.37 3.61 8.26
C GLN A 9 -7.62 4.49 8.35
N THR A 10 -7.57 5.73 7.87
CA THR A 10 -8.64 6.73 8.07
C THR A 10 -9.41 7.03 6.79
N GLU A 11 -8.74 7.09 5.64
CA GLU A 11 -9.34 7.53 4.38
C GLU A 11 -10.21 6.47 3.71
N ALA A 12 -10.94 6.88 2.67
CA ALA A 12 -11.76 6.00 1.86
C ALA A 12 -10.90 5.12 0.93
N VAL A 13 -11.46 3.98 0.52
CA VAL A 13 -10.77 3.01 -0.35
C VAL A 13 -10.26 3.63 -1.65
N GLY A 14 -10.99 4.59 -2.25
CA GLY A 14 -10.56 5.27 -3.47
C GLY A 14 -9.28 6.08 -3.27
N THR A 15 -9.26 6.96 -2.25
CA THR A 15 -8.08 7.76 -1.90
C THR A 15 -6.87 6.85 -1.59
N VAL A 16 -7.10 5.75 -0.86
CA VAL A 16 -6.04 4.81 -0.49
C VAL A 16 -5.51 4.07 -1.72
N GLU A 17 -6.38 3.69 -2.67
CA GLU A 17 -6.02 3.04 -3.93
C GLU A 17 -5.15 3.96 -4.79
N GLU A 18 -5.59 5.20 -5.04
CA GLU A 18 -4.83 6.17 -5.85
C GLU A 18 -3.47 6.46 -5.24
N THR A 19 -3.40 6.61 -3.91
CA THR A 19 -2.12 6.87 -3.25
C THR A 19 -1.19 5.65 -3.34
N LEU A 20 -1.71 4.43 -3.15
CA LEU A 20 -0.91 3.20 -3.28
C LEU A 20 -0.39 3.00 -4.70
N ASP A 21 -1.23 3.25 -5.71
CA ASP A 21 -0.84 3.12 -7.12
C ASP A 21 0.33 4.06 -7.45
N PHE A 22 0.24 5.32 -6.99
CA PHE A 22 1.31 6.30 -7.13
C PHE A 22 2.64 5.81 -6.51
N TRP A 23 2.60 5.34 -5.26
CA TRP A 23 3.82 4.87 -4.58
C TRP A 23 4.41 3.61 -5.20
N LEU A 24 3.57 2.68 -5.65
CA LEU A 24 4.03 1.37 -6.14
C LEU A 24 4.49 1.40 -7.60
N TYR A 25 3.90 2.28 -8.43
CA TYR A 25 4.10 2.24 -9.88
C TYR A 25 4.56 3.57 -10.50
N GLU A 26 4.20 4.72 -9.92
CA GLU A 26 4.55 6.04 -10.47
C GLU A 26 5.80 6.66 -9.79
N CYS A 27 6.19 6.15 -8.63
CA CYS A 27 7.36 6.65 -7.91
C CYS A 27 8.66 6.28 -8.65
N SER A 28 9.62 7.21 -8.66
CA SER A 28 10.95 6.92 -9.21
C SER A 28 11.67 5.89 -8.33
N LEU A 29 12.56 5.06 -8.89
CA LEU A 29 13.28 4.00 -8.17
C LEU A 29 14.01 4.46 -6.88
N ASP A 30 14.38 5.74 -6.79
CA ASP A 30 15.04 6.33 -5.60
C ASP A 30 14.06 6.70 -4.48
N GLU A 31 12.77 6.88 -4.81
CA GLU A 31 11.69 7.23 -3.88
C GLU A 31 10.70 6.07 -3.68
N ALA A 32 10.94 4.93 -4.33
CA ALA A 32 10.10 3.74 -4.21
C ALA A 32 10.07 3.23 -2.75
N PRO A 33 8.93 2.73 -2.28
CA PRO A 33 8.80 2.28 -0.91
C PRO A 33 9.65 1.03 -0.65
N SER A 34 10.13 0.91 0.58
CA SER A 34 10.87 -0.29 0.98
C SER A 34 9.92 -1.48 1.12
N ARG A 35 10.41 -2.71 0.88
CA ARG A 35 9.62 -3.95 1.07
C ARG A 35 9.01 -4.07 2.47
N GLU A 36 9.72 -3.59 3.49
CA GLU A 36 9.20 -3.56 4.87
C GLU A 36 7.98 -2.64 5.01
N GLU A 37 7.99 -1.48 4.32
CA GLU A 37 6.88 -0.54 4.33
C GLU A 37 5.67 -1.11 3.58
N VAL A 38 5.88 -1.68 2.40
CA VAL A 38 4.79 -2.29 1.62
C VAL A 38 4.19 -3.48 2.36
N ALA A 39 5.01 -4.26 3.09
CA ALA A 39 4.51 -5.32 3.97
C ALA A 39 3.63 -4.76 5.10
N GLN A 40 4.04 -3.65 5.71
CA GLN A 40 3.22 -2.97 6.73
C GLN A 40 1.89 -2.47 6.16
N TRP A 41 1.89 -1.89 4.96
CA TRP A 41 0.66 -1.41 4.30
C TRP A 41 -0.30 -2.55 4.03
N ARG A 42 0.20 -3.66 3.47
CA ARG A 42 -0.57 -4.90 3.25
C ARG A 42 -1.25 -5.38 4.53
N ASP A 43 -0.53 -5.44 5.64
CA ASP A 43 -1.08 -5.92 6.92
C ASP A 43 -2.17 -4.97 7.46
N LEU A 44 -1.99 -3.65 7.35
CA LEU A 44 -3.02 -2.67 7.72
C LEU A 44 -4.27 -2.76 6.84
N LEU A 45 -4.11 -2.93 5.53
CA LEU A 45 -5.21 -3.07 4.57
C LEU A 45 -5.98 -4.38 4.81
N ASN A 46 -5.28 -5.47 5.13
CA ASN A 46 -5.91 -6.72 5.54
C ASN A 46 -6.68 -6.58 6.86
N ALA A 47 -6.12 -5.88 7.84
CA ALA A 47 -6.78 -5.62 9.12
C ALA A 47 -8.07 -4.79 8.95
N ARG A 48 -8.08 -3.85 8.01
CA ARG A 48 -9.28 -3.07 7.65
C ARG A 48 -10.37 -3.92 6.98
N GLY A 49 -9.98 -4.93 6.21
CA GLY A 49 -10.91 -5.88 5.59
C GLY A 49 -11.81 -5.28 4.50
N GLY A 50 -12.81 -6.05 4.05
CA GLY A 50 -13.76 -5.61 3.02
C GLY A 50 -13.09 -5.26 1.69
N LYS A 51 -13.35 -4.05 1.17
CA LYS A 51 -12.79 -3.60 -0.11
C LYS A 51 -11.27 -3.38 -0.06
N PHE A 52 -10.70 -3.17 1.13
CA PHE A 52 -9.25 -2.97 1.33
C PHE A 52 -8.44 -4.26 1.15
N VAL A 53 -9.06 -5.43 1.23
CA VAL A 53 -8.40 -6.72 0.96
C VAL A 53 -7.85 -6.78 -0.47
N ARG A 54 -8.55 -6.17 -1.44
CA ARG A 54 -8.04 -6.07 -2.82
C ARG A 54 -6.75 -5.24 -2.88
N LEU A 55 -6.68 -4.12 -2.16
CA LEU A 55 -5.48 -3.29 -2.10
C LEU A 55 -4.31 -4.01 -1.40
N ALA A 56 -4.62 -4.81 -0.37
CA ALA A 56 -3.63 -5.67 0.27
C ALA A 56 -3.07 -6.71 -0.72
N GLN A 57 -3.88 -7.23 -1.65
CA GLN A 57 -3.40 -8.11 -2.71
C GLN A 57 -2.44 -7.40 -3.66
N ILE A 58 -2.69 -6.15 -4.03
CA ILE A 58 -1.77 -5.35 -4.87
C ILE A 58 -0.41 -5.23 -4.19
N CYS A 59 -0.40 -4.84 -2.91
CA CYS A 59 0.83 -4.76 -2.12
C CYS A 59 1.55 -6.11 -2.06
N ARG A 60 0.79 -7.22 -1.94
CA ARG A 60 1.36 -8.56 -1.90
C ARG A 60 1.97 -8.97 -3.25
N THR A 61 1.32 -8.68 -4.37
CA THR A 61 1.85 -8.96 -5.71
C THR A 61 3.15 -8.20 -5.93
N TRP A 62 3.18 -6.90 -5.61
CA TRP A 62 4.40 -6.10 -5.70
C TRP A 62 5.54 -6.69 -4.85
N LEU A 63 5.25 -7.13 -3.62
CA LEU A 63 6.24 -7.78 -2.74
C LEU A 63 6.77 -9.12 -3.28
N ASP A 64 5.98 -9.83 -4.07
CA ASP A 64 6.33 -11.10 -4.70
C ASP A 64 7.15 -10.87 -5.99
N GLU A 65 6.83 -9.81 -6.75
CA GLU A 65 7.56 -9.43 -7.95
C GLU A 65 8.95 -8.83 -7.65
N GLU A 66 9.10 -8.11 -6.53
CA GLU A 66 10.39 -7.61 -6.03
C GLU A 66 11.24 -8.69 -5.30
N ALA A 67 10.80 -9.95 -5.28
CA ALA A 67 11.43 -11.07 -4.55
C ALA A 67 12.75 -11.59 -5.12
#